data_AF-A0A7S1MG45-F1
#
_entry.id   AF-A0A7S1MG45-F1
#
_cell.length_a   1.000
_cell.length_b   1.000
_cell.length_c   1.000
_cell.angle_alpha   90.00
_cell.angle_beta   90.00
_cell.angle_gamma   90.00
#
_symmetry.space_group_name_H-M   'P 1'
#
loop_
_entity.id
_entity.type
_entity.pdbx_description
1 polymer ?
#
loop_
_entity_poly.entity_id
_entity_poly.type
_entity_poly.pdbx_seq_one_letter_code
_entity_poly.pdbx_strand_id
1 'polypeptide(L)'
;PPWYKYLAVVVQMAVLLLNVTMLVRSLHIGINFCVGLASSDEVFEGYIQVGYLTAADRQNLVSLFEGVGLLWYLGRLVVSWGQAQGRAEDGIAGLRRWAAHSCIYWELLPALRTFSALRMLRRVHPQLLPMELGALIKMLQRERAPNRRKLLVLINFFGQRLLILYCGFQAFIFKFTSTARRLQATADSPYLQLLVSFAFLNQLLGGVIQLEKLMRNRLVLFLFGGEDAHVDGEEAALMHVWLACLARSLQLEALQSKGSWPRVRAVVIMSCFNHMDLQQIVLIEDAKQVSERHILLRKFSKGASGMAGEELDLEEPCLQDLLDGGGDPALPNAHNLLRGD
;
A
#
# COMPACT_ATOMS: atom_id res chain seq x y z
N PRO A 1 12.17 -0.10 -20.13
CA PRO A 1 12.69 -0.57 -18.83
C PRO A 1 13.66 -1.71 -19.06
N PRO A 2 14.68 -1.86 -18.21
CA PRO A 2 15.64 -2.96 -18.32
C PRO A 2 14.93 -4.31 -18.11
N TRP A 3 15.48 -5.38 -18.72
CA TRP A 3 14.85 -6.70 -18.79
C TRP A 3 14.52 -7.29 -17.40
N TYR A 4 15.33 -6.99 -16.37
CA TYR A 4 15.12 -7.48 -15.01
C TYR A 4 13.82 -6.97 -14.38
N LYS A 5 13.29 -5.80 -14.79
CA LYS A 5 11.99 -5.31 -14.31
C LYS A 5 10.84 -6.19 -14.78
N TYR A 6 10.93 -6.78 -15.99
CA TYR A 6 9.93 -7.73 -16.47
C TYR A 6 9.98 -9.04 -15.67
N LEU A 7 11.20 -9.55 -15.42
CA LEU A 7 11.39 -10.72 -14.57
C LEU A 7 10.83 -10.48 -13.16
N ALA A 8 11.06 -9.30 -12.59
CA ALA A 8 10.50 -8.93 -11.29
C ALA A 8 8.97 -9.01 -11.30
N VAL A 9 8.28 -8.48 -12.31
CA VAL A 9 6.81 -8.58 -12.41
C VAL A 9 6.35 -10.02 -12.56
N VAL A 10 7.03 -10.83 -13.37
CA VAL A 10 6.70 -12.27 -13.50
C VAL A 10 6.81 -12.98 -12.15
N VAL A 11 7.90 -12.74 -11.41
CA VAL A 11 8.09 -13.30 -10.06
C VAL A 11 7.00 -12.78 -9.10
N GLN A 12 6.67 -11.49 -9.14
CA GLN A 12 5.61 -10.91 -8.30
C GLN A 12 4.24 -11.54 -8.60
N MET A 13 3.91 -11.74 -9.88
CA MET A 13 2.66 -12.39 -10.30
C MET A 13 2.64 -13.86 -9.90
N ALA A 14 3.75 -14.58 -10.03
CA ALA A 14 3.88 -15.97 -9.57
C ALA A 14 3.66 -16.08 -8.05
N VAL A 15 4.26 -15.17 -7.27
CA VAL A 15 4.07 -15.10 -5.81
C VAL A 15 2.62 -14.76 -5.45
N LEU A 16 1.99 -13.82 -6.17
CA LEU A 16 0.58 -13.48 -5.98
C LEU A 16 -0.31 -14.70 -6.25
N LEU A 17 -0.11 -15.39 -7.37
CA LEU A 17 -0.86 -16.60 -7.73
C LEU A 17 -0.66 -17.71 -6.70
N LEU A 18 0.58 -17.93 -6.24
CA LEU A 18 0.88 -18.90 -5.19
C LEU A 18 0.13 -18.57 -3.90
N ASN A 19 0.14 -17.30 -3.49
CA ASN A 19 -0.54 -16.86 -2.27
C ASN A 19 -2.07 -16.97 -2.38
N VAL A 20 -2.66 -16.56 -3.51
CA VAL A 20 -4.09 -16.74 -3.78
C VAL A 20 -4.46 -18.22 -3.76
N THR A 21 -3.67 -19.08 -4.41
CA THR A 21 -3.93 -20.53 -4.44
C THR A 21 -3.84 -21.15 -3.04
N MET A 22 -2.84 -20.77 -2.24
CA MET A 22 -2.72 -21.21 -0.86
C MET A 22 -3.92 -20.77 -0.01
N LEU A 23 -4.41 -19.56 -0.23
CA LEU A 23 -5.54 -19.02 0.52
C LEU A 23 -6.87 -19.67 0.14
N VAL A 24 -7.11 -19.88 -1.16
CA VAL A 24 -8.27 -20.64 -1.67
C VAL A 24 -8.25 -22.06 -1.14
N ARG A 25 -7.07 -22.72 -1.10
CA ARG A 25 -6.95 -24.05 -0.50
C ARG A 25 -7.22 -24.05 1.00
N SER A 26 -6.77 -23.03 1.74
CA SER A 26 -7.09 -22.88 3.17
C SER A 26 -8.60 -22.69 3.39
N LEU A 27 -9.24 -21.89 2.54
CA LEU A 27 -10.68 -21.66 2.58
C LEU A 27 -11.46 -22.94 2.27
N HIS A 28 -11.06 -23.68 1.23
CA HIS A 28 -11.70 -24.95 0.86
C HIS A 28 -11.60 -25.99 2.00
N ILE A 29 -10.45 -26.10 2.66
CA ILE A 29 -10.30 -26.98 3.83
C ILE A 29 -11.20 -26.52 4.98
N GLY A 30 -11.27 -25.20 5.24
CA GLY A 30 -12.16 -24.66 6.28
C GLY A 30 -13.65 -24.88 5.99
N ILE A 31 -14.08 -24.69 4.74
CA ILE A 31 -15.47 -24.93 4.32
C ILE A 31 -15.82 -26.41 4.43
N ASN A 32 -14.96 -27.30 3.90
CA ASN A 32 -15.20 -28.74 3.99
C ASN A 32 -15.22 -29.24 5.43
N PHE A 33 -14.44 -28.61 6.32
CA PHE A 33 -14.52 -28.91 7.75
C PHE A 33 -15.85 -28.43 8.37
N CYS A 34 -16.33 -27.23 8.01
CA CYS A 34 -17.62 -26.73 8.51
C CYS A 34 -18.83 -27.50 7.97
N VAL A 35 -18.76 -27.97 6.72
CA VAL A 35 -19.85 -28.69 6.03
C VAL A 35 -19.78 -30.21 6.29
N GLY A 36 -18.58 -30.73 6.52
CA GLY A 36 -18.29 -32.15 6.70
C GLY A 36 -18.37 -32.58 8.15
N LEU A 37 -19.42 -33.34 8.44
CA LEU A 37 -19.47 -34.35 9.49
C LEU A 37 -18.10 -35.00 9.69
N ALA A 38 -17.64 -35.06 10.93
CA ALA A 38 -16.44 -35.75 11.37
C ALA A 38 -16.35 -37.16 10.76
N SER A 39 -15.64 -37.32 9.65
CA SER A 39 -15.20 -38.64 9.21
C SER A 39 -13.95 -38.98 10.03
N SER A 40 -14.11 -40.00 10.85
CA SER A 40 -13.31 -40.48 11.96
C SER A 40 -11.85 -40.89 11.66
N ASP A 41 -11.02 -40.02 11.10
CA ASP A 41 -9.57 -40.23 11.08
C ASP A 41 -8.88 -39.36 12.16
N GLU A 42 -9.41 -39.48 13.39
CA GLU A 42 -8.78 -39.02 14.63
C GLU A 42 -7.77 -40.07 15.11
N VAL A 43 -6.49 -39.93 14.78
CA VAL A 43 -5.43 -40.69 15.50
C VAL A 43 -4.26 -39.81 15.97
N PHE A 44 -4.21 -38.51 15.64
CA PHE A 44 -3.01 -37.71 15.99
C PHE A 44 -3.23 -36.29 16.56
N GLU A 45 -4.43 -35.95 17.02
CA GLU A 45 -4.72 -34.62 17.62
C GLU A 45 -4.54 -34.52 19.16
N GLY A 46 -4.04 -35.57 19.82
CA GLY A 46 -4.09 -35.67 21.28
C GLY A 46 -3.19 -34.75 22.12
N TYR A 47 -2.29 -33.93 21.57
CA TYR A 47 -1.20 -33.37 22.40
C TYR A 47 -0.94 -31.85 22.42
N ILE A 48 -1.76 -31.01 21.78
CA ILE A 48 -1.61 -29.54 21.93
C ILE A 48 -2.96 -28.84 22.13
N GLN A 49 -3.63 -29.16 23.24
CA GLN A 49 -4.70 -28.32 23.78
C GLN A 49 -4.08 -27.13 24.53
N VAL A 50 -3.79 -26.06 23.80
CA VAL A 50 -3.54 -24.74 24.41
C VAL A 50 -4.86 -23.98 24.42
N GLY A 51 -5.64 -24.12 25.48
CA GLY A 51 -6.90 -23.40 25.72
C GLY A 51 -8.19 -24.15 25.32
N TYR A 52 -9.33 -23.47 25.47
CA TYR A 52 -10.69 -24.01 25.27
C TYR A 52 -11.11 -24.16 23.79
N LEU A 53 -10.33 -23.66 22.83
CA LEU A 53 -10.62 -23.80 21.40
C LEU A 53 -9.89 -25.00 20.83
N THR A 54 -10.62 -25.86 20.12
CA THR A 54 -10.02 -26.98 19.38
C THR A 54 -9.10 -26.44 18.27
N ALA A 55 -8.16 -27.27 17.81
CA ALA A 55 -7.29 -26.88 16.69
C ALA A 55 -8.11 -26.55 15.43
N ALA A 56 -9.22 -27.26 15.24
CA ALA A 56 -10.18 -27.03 14.17
C ALA A 56 -10.88 -25.66 14.26
N ASP A 57 -11.36 -25.27 15.44
CA ASP A 57 -12.04 -23.97 15.60
C ASP A 57 -11.12 -22.80 15.26
N ARG A 58 -9.84 -22.89 15.68
CA ARG A 58 -8.81 -21.90 15.33
C ARG A 58 -8.60 -21.82 13.83
N GLN A 59 -8.54 -22.97 13.16
CA GLN A 59 -8.38 -23.05 11.71
C GLN A 59 -9.57 -22.42 10.97
N ASN A 60 -10.79 -22.72 11.40
CA ASN A 60 -12.00 -22.16 10.79
C ASN A 60 -12.05 -20.64 10.95
N LEU A 61 -11.70 -20.12 12.12
CA LEU A 61 -11.66 -18.68 12.38
C LEU A 61 -10.61 -17.98 11.50
N VAL A 62 -9.41 -18.54 11.39
CA VAL A 62 -8.36 -17.98 10.53
C VAL A 62 -8.76 -18.02 9.06
N SER A 63 -9.28 -19.16 8.58
CA SER A 63 -9.73 -19.31 7.19
C SER A 63 -10.90 -18.39 6.86
N LEU A 64 -11.86 -18.20 7.77
CA LEU A 64 -12.97 -17.26 7.59
C LEU A 64 -12.46 -15.82 7.48
N PHE A 65 -11.58 -15.41 8.40
CA PHE A 65 -10.97 -14.08 8.38
C PHE A 65 -10.21 -13.82 7.07
N GLU A 66 -9.40 -14.79 6.62
CA GLU A 66 -8.66 -14.71 5.37
C GLU A 66 -9.58 -14.69 4.15
N GLY A 67 -10.63 -15.51 4.13
CA GLY A 67 -11.63 -15.52 3.07
C GLY A 67 -12.35 -14.17 2.94
N VAL A 68 -12.87 -13.64 4.04
CA VAL A 68 -13.57 -12.34 4.07
C VAL A 68 -12.64 -11.21 3.65
N GLY A 69 -11.40 -11.19 4.17
CA GLY A 69 -10.44 -10.15 3.82
C GLY A 69 -10.00 -10.23 2.36
N LEU A 70 -9.80 -11.43 1.80
CA LEU A 70 -9.51 -11.61 0.37
C LEU A 70 -10.67 -11.06 -0.48
N LEU A 71 -11.91 -11.45 -0.17
CA LEU A 71 -13.10 -10.96 -0.89
C LEU A 71 -13.20 -9.44 -0.85
N TRP A 72 -12.91 -8.82 0.29
CA TRP A 72 -12.89 -7.36 0.41
C TRP A 72 -11.82 -6.71 -0.49
N TYR A 73 -10.59 -7.26 -0.51
CA TYR A 73 -9.53 -6.74 -1.38
C TYR A 73 -9.85 -6.94 -2.87
N LEU A 74 -10.42 -8.09 -3.24
CA LEU A 74 -10.86 -8.36 -4.62
C LEU A 74 -11.98 -7.41 -5.04
N GLY A 75 -12.97 -7.18 -4.19
CA GLY A 75 -14.04 -6.22 -4.44
C GLY A 75 -13.50 -4.80 -4.66
N ARG A 76 -12.57 -4.36 -3.81
CA ARG A 76 -11.88 -3.07 -4.00
C ARG A 76 -11.08 -3.02 -5.29
N LEU A 77 -10.37 -4.10 -5.63
CA LEU A 77 -9.62 -4.19 -6.89
C LEU A 77 -10.55 -4.05 -8.10
N VAL A 78 -11.71 -4.71 -8.09
CA VAL A 78 -12.71 -4.61 -9.17
C VAL A 78 -13.27 -3.19 -9.28
N VAL A 79 -13.62 -2.54 -8.16
CA VAL A 79 -14.13 -1.16 -8.16
C VAL A 79 -13.07 -0.19 -8.70
N SER A 80 -11.83 -0.26 -8.20
CA SER A 80 -10.74 0.58 -8.68
C SER A 80 -10.40 0.29 -10.14
N TRP A 81 -10.47 -0.97 -10.58
CA TRP A 81 -10.29 -1.33 -11.98
C TRP A 81 -11.37 -0.71 -12.86
N GLY A 82 -12.64 -0.74 -12.44
CA GLY A 82 -13.74 -0.06 -13.13
C GLY A 82 -13.51 1.45 -13.26
N GLN A 83 -13.05 2.10 -12.18
CA GLN A 83 -12.68 3.52 -12.18
C GLN A 83 -11.50 3.81 -13.12
N ALA A 84 -10.51 2.91 -13.19
CA ALA A 84 -9.33 3.05 -14.04
C ALA A 84 -9.65 2.88 -15.55
N GLN A 85 -10.72 2.15 -15.89
CA GLN A 85 -11.17 1.95 -17.27
C GLN A 85 -12.13 3.03 -17.78
N GLY A 86 -12.60 3.93 -16.92
CA GLY A 86 -13.47 5.04 -17.31
C GLY A 86 -12.89 5.86 -18.47
N ARG A 87 -13.74 6.34 -19.39
CA ARG A 87 -13.32 7.27 -20.45
C ARG A 87 -12.67 8.48 -19.76
N ALA A 88 -11.45 8.81 -20.20
CA ALA A 88 -10.75 9.97 -19.66
C ALA A 88 -11.36 11.21 -20.29
N GLU A 89 -12.18 11.91 -19.52
CA GLU A 89 -12.51 13.30 -19.77
C GLU A 89 -11.53 14.17 -18.97
N ASP A 90 -11.23 15.35 -19.49
CA ASP A 90 -10.36 16.32 -18.83
C ASP A 90 -10.92 16.75 -17.46
N GLY A 91 -10.05 17.25 -16.57
CA GLY A 91 -10.43 17.68 -15.22
C GLY A 91 -10.57 16.55 -14.20
N ILE A 92 -11.60 16.63 -13.35
CA ILE A 92 -11.77 15.80 -12.13
C ILE A 92 -11.94 14.31 -12.47
N ALA A 93 -12.61 13.99 -13.58
CA ALA A 93 -12.81 12.60 -14.01
C ALA A 93 -11.48 11.92 -14.37
N GLY A 94 -10.63 12.61 -15.13
CA GLY A 94 -9.26 12.18 -15.40
C GLY A 94 -8.47 11.94 -14.12
N LEU A 95 -8.55 12.85 -13.14
CA LEU A 95 -7.86 12.70 -11.86
C LEU A 95 -8.27 11.43 -11.11
N ARG A 96 -9.57 11.14 -11.01
CA ARG A 96 -10.09 9.92 -10.36
C ARG A 96 -9.57 8.65 -11.02
N ARG A 97 -9.50 8.63 -12.36
CA ARG A 97 -8.97 7.50 -13.12
C ARG A 97 -7.50 7.23 -12.76
N TRP A 98 -6.68 8.26 -12.72
CA TRP A 98 -5.26 8.10 -12.42
C TRP A 98 -4.99 7.80 -10.94
N ALA A 99 -5.81 8.33 -10.03
CA ALA A 99 -5.83 7.93 -8.63
C ALA A 99 -6.21 6.45 -8.46
N ALA A 100 -7.13 5.93 -9.28
CA ALA A 100 -7.46 4.52 -9.27
C ALA A 100 -6.28 3.64 -9.77
N HIS A 101 -5.58 4.07 -10.83
CA HIS A 101 -4.35 3.40 -11.27
C HIS A 101 -3.28 3.35 -10.18
N SER A 102 -2.97 4.48 -9.54
CA SER A 102 -2.00 4.52 -8.44
C SER A 102 -2.43 3.62 -7.28
N CYS A 103 -3.71 3.63 -6.90
CA CYS A 103 -4.25 2.76 -5.85
C CYS A 103 -4.09 1.27 -6.19
N ILE A 104 -4.40 0.86 -7.43
CA ILE A 104 -4.25 -0.54 -7.88
C ILE A 104 -2.80 -1.00 -7.74
N TYR A 105 -1.86 -0.28 -8.36
CA TYR A 105 -0.47 -0.73 -8.46
C TYR A 105 0.33 -0.53 -7.18
N TRP A 106 0.10 0.57 -6.47
CA TRP A 106 0.94 0.95 -5.34
C TRP A 106 0.34 0.51 -4.01
N GLU A 107 -0.96 0.24 -3.93
CA GLU A 107 -1.62 -0.18 -2.68
C GLU A 107 -2.23 -1.57 -2.75
N LEU A 108 -3.12 -1.84 -3.71
CA LEU A 108 -3.94 -3.07 -3.72
C LEU A 108 -3.13 -4.29 -4.14
N LEU A 109 -2.34 -4.21 -5.23
CA LEU A 109 -1.53 -5.34 -5.70
C LEU A 109 -0.48 -5.79 -4.68
N PRO A 110 0.35 -4.90 -4.09
CA PRO A 110 1.27 -5.30 -3.03
C PRO A 110 0.55 -5.84 -1.79
N ALA A 111 -0.62 -5.28 -1.45
CA ALA A 111 -1.43 -5.74 -0.34
C ALA A 111 -2.00 -7.16 -0.55
N LEU A 112 -2.46 -7.47 -1.77
CA LEU A 112 -2.94 -8.80 -2.16
C LEU A 112 -1.78 -9.81 -2.20
N ARG A 113 -0.62 -9.39 -2.72
CA ARG A 113 0.58 -10.23 -2.79
C ARG A 113 0.99 -10.73 -1.41
N THR A 114 0.80 -9.96 -0.35
CA THR A 114 1.21 -10.35 1.01
C THR A 114 0.03 -10.52 1.96
N PHE A 115 -1.18 -10.69 1.42
CA PHE A 115 -2.39 -10.82 2.21
C PHE A 115 -2.36 -12.11 3.05
N SER A 116 -2.60 -11.96 4.35
CA SER A 116 -2.57 -13.03 5.35
C SER A 116 -3.15 -12.49 6.65
N ALA A 117 -3.75 -13.36 7.47
CA ALA A 117 -4.16 -13.03 8.84
C ALA A 117 -2.99 -12.52 9.70
N LEU A 118 -1.76 -12.93 9.36
CA LEU A 118 -0.53 -12.43 9.99
C LEU A 118 -0.38 -10.91 9.90
N ARG A 119 -0.99 -10.27 8.90
CA ARG A 119 -0.95 -8.82 8.72
C ARG A 119 -1.55 -8.06 9.91
N MET A 120 -2.41 -8.70 10.71
CA MET A 120 -2.90 -8.14 11.96
C MET A 120 -1.76 -7.79 12.93
N LEU A 121 -0.68 -8.59 12.96
CA LEU A 121 0.48 -8.37 13.81
C LEU A 121 1.23 -7.07 13.50
N ARG A 122 1.08 -6.52 12.28
CA ARG A 122 1.65 -5.21 11.92
C ARG A 122 1.21 -4.11 12.87
N ARG A 123 -0.03 -4.16 13.36
CA ARG A 123 -0.55 -3.17 14.32
C ARG A 123 0.12 -3.28 15.69
N VAL A 124 0.77 -4.39 16.01
CA VAL A 124 1.44 -4.58 17.30
C VAL A 124 2.96 -4.42 17.15
N HIS A 125 3.42 -3.95 15.99
CA HIS A 125 4.83 -3.76 15.73
C HIS A 125 5.41 -2.68 16.67
N PRO A 126 6.51 -2.97 17.40
CA PRO A 126 7.03 -2.08 18.44
C PRO A 126 7.47 -0.71 17.89
N GLN A 127 7.85 -0.63 16.62
CA GLN A 127 8.23 0.66 16.01
C GLN A 127 7.02 1.54 15.65
N LEU A 128 5.83 0.97 15.44
CA LEU A 128 4.64 1.73 15.08
C LEU A 128 3.86 2.19 16.31
N LEU A 129 3.94 1.45 17.40
CA LEU A 129 3.18 1.72 18.62
C LEU A 129 3.49 3.11 19.21
N PRO A 130 4.75 3.55 19.38
CA PRO A 130 5.04 4.90 19.89
C PRO A 130 4.56 6.02 18.97
N MET A 131 4.63 5.81 17.64
CA MET A 131 4.18 6.80 16.66
C MET A 131 2.66 7.01 16.74
N GLU A 132 1.90 5.92 16.75
CA GLU A 132 0.44 5.97 16.83
C GLU A 132 -0.04 6.44 18.21
N LEU A 133 0.63 6.02 19.28
CA LEU A 133 0.35 6.48 20.65
C LEU A 133 0.65 7.98 20.78
N GLY A 134 1.76 8.46 20.21
CA GLY A 134 2.11 9.88 20.20
C GLY A 134 1.07 10.73 19.47
N ALA A 135 0.60 10.28 18.31
CA ALA A 135 -0.49 10.93 17.58
C ALA A 135 -1.80 10.96 18.39
N LEU A 136 -2.15 9.84 19.03
CA LEU A 136 -3.32 9.73 19.90
C LEU A 136 -3.23 10.69 21.11
N ILE A 137 -2.07 10.76 21.75
CA ILE A 137 -1.83 11.66 22.89
C ILE A 137 -1.96 13.12 22.45
N LYS A 138 -1.34 13.52 21.32
CA LYS A 138 -1.47 14.87 20.76
C LYS A 138 -2.93 15.23 20.47
N MET A 139 -3.71 14.30 19.92
CA MET A 139 -5.15 14.49 19.68
C MET A 139 -5.93 14.67 21.00
N LEU A 140 -5.68 13.82 22.00
CA LEU A 140 -6.32 13.91 23.33
C LEU A 140 -5.89 15.15 24.13
N GLN A 141 -4.72 15.73 23.85
CA GLN A 141 -4.27 16.99 24.43
C GLN A 141 -5.01 18.19 23.82
N ARG A 142 -5.26 18.17 22.51
CA ARG A 142 -6.05 19.20 21.81
C ARG A 142 -7.52 19.18 22.19
N GLU A 143 -8.08 17.99 22.44
CA GLU A 143 -9.48 17.86 22.83
C GLU A 143 -9.69 18.24 24.31
N ARG A 144 -10.58 19.22 24.59
CA ARG A 144 -11.07 19.58 25.95
C ARG A 144 -12.01 18.51 26.53
N ALA A 145 -11.63 17.24 26.44
CA ALA A 145 -12.39 16.12 26.98
C ALA A 145 -12.08 15.89 28.48
N PRO A 146 -13.05 15.37 29.28
CA PRO A 146 -12.80 15.00 30.66
C PRO A 146 -11.80 13.83 30.78
N ASN A 147 -11.03 13.78 31.88
CA ASN A 147 -9.98 12.78 32.10
C ASN A 147 -10.46 11.33 31.97
N ARG A 148 -11.72 11.04 32.36
CA ARG A 148 -12.32 9.70 32.20
C ARG A 148 -12.41 9.26 30.74
N ARG A 149 -12.77 10.17 29.82
CA ARG A 149 -12.83 9.88 28.39
C ARG A 149 -11.43 9.62 27.82
N LYS A 150 -10.43 10.42 28.23
CA LYS A 150 -9.02 10.22 27.84
C LYS A 150 -8.52 8.84 28.27
N LEU A 151 -8.79 8.45 29.51
CA LEU A 151 -8.44 7.12 30.04
C LEU A 151 -9.14 5.99 29.27
N LEU A 152 -10.44 6.11 29.00
CA LEU A 152 -11.18 5.09 28.25
C LEU A 152 -10.63 4.91 26.83
N VAL A 153 -10.28 6.00 26.16
CA VAL A 153 -9.65 5.94 24.82
C VAL A 153 -8.29 5.24 24.87
N LEU A 154 -7.48 5.50 25.89
CA LEU A 154 -6.19 4.81 26.08
C LEU A 154 -6.38 3.31 26.40
N ILE A 155 -7.30 2.97 27.31
CA ILE A 155 -7.62 1.57 27.62
C ILE A 155 -8.11 0.85 26.37
N ASN A 156 -9.02 1.47 25.61
CA ASN A 156 -9.52 0.92 24.35
C ASN A 156 -8.39 0.75 23.32
N PHE A 157 -7.47 1.72 23.23
CA PHE A 157 -6.29 1.61 22.36
C PHE A 157 -5.45 0.38 22.70
N PHE A 158 -5.06 0.20 23.97
CA PHE A 158 -4.26 -0.97 24.38
C PHE A 158 -5.04 -2.27 24.29
N GLY A 159 -6.32 -2.28 24.68
CA GLY A 159 -7.20 -3.45 24.60
C GLY A 159 -7.34 -3.96 23.16
N GLN A 160 -7.54 -3.06 22.20
CA GLN A 160 -7.58 -3.42 20.78
C GLN A 160 -6.24 -4.00 20.30
N ARG A 161 -5.09 -3.48 20.75
CA ARG A 161 -3.76 -4.02 20.37
C ARG A 161 -3.52 -5.40 20.95
N LEU A 162 -3.91 -5.63 22.21
CA LEU A 162 -3.80 -6.95 22.85
C LEU A 162 -4.69 -7.98 22.15
N LEU A 163 -5.93 -7.62 21.78
CA LEU A 163 -6.81 -8.49 21.03
C LEU A 163 -6.22 -8.84 19.66
N ILE A 164 -5.71 -7.83 18.95
CA ILE A 164 -5.07 -8.01 17.63
C ILE A 164 -3.79 -8.84 17.74
N LEU A 165 -3.00 -8.66 18.80
CA LEU A 165 -1.81 -9.47 19.10
C LEU A 165 -2.20 -10.93 19.27
N TYR A 166 -3.21 -11.20 20.11
CA TYR A 166 -3.69 -12.55 20.37
C TYR A 166 -4.19 -13.22 19.09
N CYS A 167 -5.08 -12.57 18.32
CA CYS A 167 -5.59 -13.12 17.07
C CYS A 167 -4.47 -13.33 16.03
N GLY A 168 -3.57 -12.37 15.87
CA GLY A 168 -2.46 -12.46 14.94
C GLY A 168 -1.46 -13.56 15.32
N PHE A 169 -1.24 -13.76 16.62
CA PHE A 169 -0.35 -14.80 17.14
C PHE A 169 -0.94 -16.20 16.99
N GLN A 170 -2.26 -16.35 17.19
CA GLN A 170 -2.96 -17.61 16.88
C GLN A 170 -2.85 -17.96 15.39
N ALA A 171 -3.05 -16.98 14.50
CA ALA A 171 -2.85 -17.16 13.07
C ALA A 171 -1.40 -17.54 12.73
N PHE A 172 -0.42 -16.98 13.46
CA PHE A 172 0.99 -17.33 13.30
C PHE A 172 1.29 -18.77 13.68
N ILE A 173 0.88 -19.22 14.88
CA ILE A 173 1.06 -20.61 15.32
C ILE A 173 0.43 -21.56 14.31
N PHE A 174 -0.79 -21.27 13.86
CA PHE A 174 -1.49 -22.10 12.89
C PHE A 174 -0.73 -22.22 11.56
N LYS A 175 -0.28 -21.11 10.98
CA LYS A 175 0.47 -21.14 9.72
C LYS A 175 1.86 -21.75 9.88
N PHE A 176 2.51 -21.53 11.01
CA PHE A 176 3.82 -22.12 11.32
C PHE A 176 3.72 -23.65 11.41
N THR A 177 2.78 -24.17 12.22
CA THR A 177 2.55 -25.62 12.35
C THR A 177 2.09 -26.25 11.05
N SER A 178 1.23 -25.59 10.28
CA SER A 178 0.80 -26.05 8.95
C SER A 178 1.96 -26.13 7.96
N THR A 179 2.86 -25.14 8.00
CA THR A 179 4.07 -25.12 7.17
C THR A 179 5.03 -26.24 7.60
N ALA A 180 5.25 -26.44 8.90
CA ALA A 180 6.09 -27.50 9.43
C ALA A 180 5.60 -28.90 9.02
N ARG A 181 4.30 -29.16 9.10
CA ARG A 181 3.70 -30.42 8.63
C ARG A 181 3.89 -30.63 7.13
N ARG A 182 3.73 -29.56 6.32
CA ARG A 182 3.99 -29.61 4.88
C ARG A 182 5.45 -29.93 4.58
N LEU A 183 6.39 -29.31 5.31
CA LEU A 183 7.81 -29.58 5.16
C LEU A 183 8.13 -31.06 5.42
N GLN A 184 7.59 -31.63 6.51
CA GLN A 184 7.72 -33.05 6.82
C GLN A 184 7.11 -33.96 5.75
N ALA A 185 5.90 -33.63 5.26
CA ALA A 185 5.25 -34.39 4.20
C ALA A 185 5.98 -34.31 2.85
N THR A 186 6.83 -33.29 2.66
CA THR A 186 7.64 -33.10 1.45
C THR A 186 9.11 -33.45 1.67
N ALA A 187 9.40 -34.33 2.63
CA ALA A 187 10.76 -34.75 3.00
C ALA A 187 11.58 -35.21 1.77
N ASP A 188 10.93 -35.88 0.81
CA ASP A 188 11.59 -36.46 -0.37
C ASP A 188 11.98 -35.44 -1.45
N SER A 189 11.52 -34.18 -1.35
CA SER A 189 11.77 -33.15 -2.35
C SER A 189 12.35 -31.86 -1.73
N PRO A 190 13.69 -31.67 -1.75
CA PRO A 190 14.31 -30.50 -1.14
C PRO A 190 13.89 -29.18 -1.81
N TYR A 191 13.61 -29.21 -3.13
CA TYR A 191 13.13 -28.04 -3.86
C TYR A 191 11.74 -27.59 -3.39
N LEU A 192 10.84 -28.54 -3.12
CA LEU A 192 9.51 -28.24 -2.64
C LEU A 192 9.54 -27.70 -1.20
N GLN A 193 10.43 -28.23 -0.36
CA GLN A 193 10.64 -27.69 0.99
C GLN A 193 11.14 -26.25 0.97
N LEU A 194 12.09 -25.95 0.09
CA LEU A 194 12.60 -24.59 -0.09
C LEU A 194 11.48 -23.65 -0.56
N LEU A 195 10.67 -24.08 -1.52
CA LEU A 195 9.56 -23.29 -2.04
C LEU A 195 8.49 -23.02 -0.96
N VAL A 196 8.12 -24.04 -0.18
CA VAL A 196 7.15 -23.91 0.93
C VAL A 196 7.68 -22.98 2.02
N SER A 197 8.96 -23.12 2.40
CA SER A 197 9.62 -22.25 3.38
C SER A 197 9.69 -20.81 2.89
N PHE A 198 10.07 -20.60 1.63
CA PHE A 198 10.14 -19.27 1.01
C PHE A 198 8.75 -18.61 0.93
N ALA A 199 7.72 -19.37 0.57
CA ALA A 199 6.35 -18.86 0.54
C ALA A 199 5.88 -18.41 1.94
N PHE A 200 6.14 -19.21 2.97
CA PHE A 200 5.85 -18.84 4.37
C PHE A 200 6.63 -17.60 4.81
N LEU A 201 7.93 -17.54 4.51
CA LEU A 201 8.77 -16.40 4.86
C LEU A 201 8.31 -15.12 4.15
N ASN A 202 7.93 -15.20 2.87
CA ASN A 202 7.38 -14.07 2.13
C ASN A 202 6.04 -13.59 2.73
N GLN A 203 5.18 -14.50 3.20
CA GLN A 203 3.94 -14.13 3.91
C GLN A 203 4.23 -13.48 5.26
N LEU A 204 5.23 -13.98 6.01
CA LEU A 204 5.63 -13.43 7.30
C LEU A 204 6.24 -12.03 7.14
N LEU A 205 7.28 -11.91 6.32
CA LEU A 205 7.99 -10.65 6.08
C LEU A 205 7.07 -9.62 5.41
N GLY A 206 6.41 -10.01 4.31
CA GLY A 206 5.57 -9.09 3.55
C GLY A 206 4.23 -8.74 4.24
N GLY A 207 3.71 -9.64 5.07
CA GLY A 207 2.47 -9.43 5.81
C GLY A 207 2.69 -8.56 7.05
N VAL A 208 3.72 -8.86 7.85
CA VAL A 208 4.00 -8.17 9.11
C VAL A 208 4.76 -6.86 8.86
N ILE A 209 5.78 -6.87 8.00
CA ILE A 209 6.67 -5.74 7.76
C ILE A 209 6.51 -5.24 6.32
N GLN A 210 5.57 -4.32 6.11
CA GLN A 210 5.40 -3.66 4.80
C GLN A 210 6.42 -2.54 4.61
N LEU A 211 7.71 -2.92 4.54
CA LEU A 211 8.83 -1.98 4.48
C LEU A 211 8.69 -1.00 3.31
N GLU A 212 8.33 -1.52 2.13
CA GLU A 212 8.15 -0.71 0.92
C GLU A 212 7.08 0.38 1.10
N LYS A 213 5.93 0.03 1.69
CA LYS A 213 4.87 1.00 1.99
C LYS A 213 5.33 2.00 3.03
N LEU A 214 6.06 1.56 4.06
CA LEU A 214 6.58 2.44 5.10
C LEU A 214 7.57 3.47 4.54
N MET A 215 8.53 3.02 3.72
CA MET A 215 9.52 3.89 3.11
C MET A 215 8.89 4.88 2.14
N ARG A 216 7.95 4.42 1.30
CA ARG A 216 7.19 5.31 0.42
C ARG A 216 6.40 6.34 1.22
N ASN A 217 5.68 5.91 2.27
CA ASN A 217 4.91 6.83 3.11
C ASN A 217 5.81 7.85 3.82
N ARG A 218 7.00 7.46 4.26
CA ARG A 218 7.97 8.39 4.86
C ARG A 218 8.49 9.41 3.84
N LEU A 219 8.79 8.98 2.63
CA LEU A 219 9.27 9.87 1.58
C LEU A 219 8.17 10.85 1.15
N VAL A 220 6.92 10.39 1.05
CA VAL A 220 5.77 11.25 0.77
C VAL A 220 5.49 12.21 1.95
N LEU A 221 5.59 11.74 3.19
CA LEU A 221 5.48 12.59 4.39
C LEU A 221 6.56 13.67 4.42
N PHE A 222 7.78 13.33 4.01
CA PHE A 222 8.88 14.30 3.89
C PHE A 222 8.61 15.32 2.79
N LEU A 223 8.08 14.88 1.64
CA LEU A 223 7.80 15.76 0.50
C LEU A 223 6.66 16.76 0.77
N PHE A 224 5.60 16.31 1.44
CA PHE A 224 4.39 17.13 1.65
C PHE A 224 4.25 17.70 3.05
N GLY A 225 4.76 17.02 4.08
CA GLY A 225 4.59 17.43 5.47
C GLY A 225 5.68 18.36 6.01
N GLY A 226 6.65 18.73 5.16
CA GLY A 226 7.67 19.72 5.48
C GLY A 226 8.45 19.48 6.78
N GLU A 227 8.73 20.57 7.49
CA GLU A 227 9.48 20.55 8.76
C GLU A 227 8.72 19.85 9.89
N ASP A 228 7.39 19.98 9.91
CA ASP A 228 6.53 19.45 10.98
C ASP A 228 6.30 17.93 10.89
N ALA A 229 6.70 17.31 9.77
CA ALA A 229 6.46 15.90 9.47
C ALA A 229 5.00 15.50 9.70
N HIS A 230 4.07 16.40 9.32
CA HIS A 230 2.64 16.24 9.46
C HIS A 230 1.99 16.65 8.14
N VAL A 231 1.03 15.87 7.65
CA VAL A 231 0.26 16.18 6.44
C VAL A 231 -1.15 16.52 6.89
N ASP A 232 -1.57 17.77 6.68
CA ASP A 232 -2.92 18.23 6.95
C ASP A 232 -3.93 17.76 5.88
N GLY A 233 -5.19 18.20 5.97
CA GLY A 233 -6.23 17.80 5.03
C GLY A 233 -6.01 18.31 3.61
N GLU A 234 -5.47 19.52 3.46
CA GLU A 234 -5.22 20.17 2.18
C GLU A 234 -3.97 19.60 1.53
N GLU A 235 -2.90 19.42 2.30
CA GLU A 235 -1.67 18.75 1.90
C GLU A 235 -1.93 17.28 1.52
N ALA A 236 -2.84 16.59 2.22
CA ALA A 236 -3.25 15.24 1.84
C ALA A 236 -3.98 15.22 0.50
N ALA A 237 -4.85 16.19 0.23
CA ALA A 237 -5.53 16.32 -1.06
C ALA A 237 -4.52 16.61 -2.18
N LEU A 238 -3.57 17.54 -1.95
CA LEU A 238 -2.49 17.86 -2.87
C LEU A 238 -1.60 16.64 -3.15
N MET A 239 -1.24 15.89 -2.11
CA MET A 239 -0.51 14.62 -2.22
C MET A 239 -1.24 13.61 -3.11
N HIS A 240 -2.56 13.46 -2.94
CA HIS A 240 -3.35 12.57 -3.78
C HIS A 240 -3.41 13.03 -5.24
N VAL A 241 -3.55 14.34 -5.46
CA VAL A 241 -3.51 14.93 -6.81
C VAL A 241 -2.15 14.66 -7.47
N TRP A 242 -1.08 14.92 -6.74
CA TRP A 242 0.29 14.71 -7.23
C TRP A 242 0.57 13.24 -7.57
N LEU A 243 0.18 12.30 -6.70
CA LEU A 243 0.33 10.86 -6.96
C LEU A 243 -0.47 10.40 -8.19
N ALA A 244 -1.66 10.98 -8.41
CA ALA A 244 -2.45 10.71 -9.61
C ALA A 244 -1.76 11.28 -10.87
N CYS A 245 -1.26 12.51 -10.82
CA CYS A 245 -0.50 13.11 -11.92
C CYS A 245 0.78 12.32 -12.23
N LEU A 246 1.49 11.85 -11.21
CA LEU A 246 2.68 11.00 -11.38
C LEU A 246 2.32 9.67 -12.08
N ALA A 247 1.24 9.02 -11.64
CA ALA A 247 0.76 7.79 -12.28
C ALA A 247 0.37 8.02 -13.75
N ARG A 248 -0.26 9.16 -14.06
CA ARG A 248 -0.55 9.59 -15.44
C ARG A 248 0.72 9.71 -16.26
N SER A 249 1.71 10.46 -15.76
CA SER A 249 2.96 10.72 -16.47
C SER A 249 3.74 9.44 -16.76
N LEU A 250 3.89 8.56 -15.75
CA LEU A 250 4.56 7.27 -15.90
C LEU A 250 3.86 6.37 -16.94
N GLN A 251 2.53 6.31 -16.90
CA GLN A 251 1.75 5.51 -17.83
C GLN A 251 1.85 6.05 -19.26
N LEU A 252 1.68 7.36 -19.45
CA LEU A 252 1.75 7.99 -20.78
C LEU A 252 3.13 7.84 -21.40
N GLU A 253 4.20 8.07 -20.64
CA GLU A 253 5.56 7.90 -21.11
C GLU A 253 5.83 6.44 -21.51
N ALA A 254 5.36 5.48 -20.70
CA ALA A 254 5.48 4.07 -21.01
C ALA A 254 4.75 3.70 -22.31
N LEU A 255 3.58 4.29 -22.55
CA LEU A 255 2.76 4.07 -23.74
C LEU A 255 3.34 4.72 -25.00
N GLN A 256 3.98 5.89 -24.87
CA GLN A 256 4.61 6.62 -25.99
C GLN A 256 5.95 6.01 -26.43
N SER A 257 6.57 5.21 -25.58
CA SER A 257 7.86 4.61 -25.90
C SER A 257 7.79 3.65 -27.11
N LYS A 258 8.75 3.76 -28.04
CA LYS A 258 8.86 2.89 -29.22
C LYS A 258 9.13 1.44 -28.79
N GLY A 259 8.27 0.50 -29.20
CA GLY A 259 8.44 -0.94 -28.94
C GLY A 259 7.16 -1.75 -29.19
N SER A 260 7.29 -3.08 -29.25
CA SER A 260 6.16 -3.96 -29.66
C SER A 260 5.09 -4.18 -28.57
N TRP A 261 5.31 -3.76 -27.31
CA TRP A 261 4.41 -4.04 -26.18
C TRP A 261 4.26 -2.84 -25.20
N PRO A 262 3.78 -1.66 -25.65
CA PRO A 262 3.71 -0.46 -24.80
C PRO A 262 2.82 -0.64 -23.57
N ARG A 263 1.72 -1.39 -23.67
CA ARG A 263 0.81 -1.66 -22.54
C ARG A 263 1.45 -2.50 -21.45
N VAL A 264 2.14 -3.58 -21.83
CA VAL A 264 2.86 -4.45 -20.86
C VAL A 264 3.97 -3.66 -20.20
N ARG A 265 4.71 -2.85 -20.96
CA ARG A 265 5.71 -1.94 -20.42
C ARG A 265 5.11 -0.99 -19.36
N ALA A 266 3.94 -0.42 -19.62
CA ALA A 266 3.27 0.47 -18.68
C ALA A 266 2.88 -0.25 -17.39
N VAL A 267 2.29 -1.45 -17.49
CA VAL A 267 2.02 -2.32 -16.32
C VAL A 267 3.30 -2.59 -15.54
N VAL A 268 4.40 -2.89 -16.23
CA VAL A 268 5.68 -3.20 -15.59
C VAL A 268 6.28 -2.00 -14.87
N ILE A 269 6.25 -0.81 -15.51
CA ILE A 269 6.72 0.42 -14.87
C ILE A 269 5.89 0.74 -13.64
N MET A 270 4.56 0.69 -13.75
CA MET A 270 3.66 0.99 -12.63
C MET A 270 3.80 -0.02 -11.47
N SER A 271 3.97 -1.30 -11.77
CA SER A 271 4.10 -2.37 -10.75
C SER A 271 5.47 -2.40 -10.08
N CYS A 272 6.52 -1.94 -10.77
CA CYS A 272 7.88 -1.89 -10.23
C CYS A 272 8.24 -0.56 -9.59
N PHE A 273 7.35 0.44 -9.66
CA PHE A 273 7.59 1.76 -9.09
C PHE A 273 7.68 1.69 -7.56
N ASN A 274 8.86 1.97 -7.01
CA ASN A 274 9.14 1.87 -5.59
C ASN A 274 9.63 3.20 -4.99
N HIS A 275 9.95 3.19 -3.70
CA HIS A 275 10.42 4.37 -2.97
C HIS A 275 11.77 4.92 -3.47
N MET A 276 12.64 4.09 -4.06
CA MET A 276 13.90 4.55 -4.65
C MET A 276 13.65 5.29 -5.96
N ASP A 277 12.74 4.80 -6.81
CA ASP A 277 12.34 5.52 -8.04
C ASP A 277 11.70 6.87 -7.66
N LEU A 278 10.84 6.87 -6.63
CA LEU A 278 10.24 8.09 -6.09
C LEU A 278 11.31 9.08 -5.58
N GLN A 279 12.33 8.60 -4.86
CA GLN A 279 13.42 9.43 -4.35
C GLN A 279 14.25 10.04 -5.49
N GLN A 280 14.52 9.26 -6.54
CA GLN A 280 15.26 9.74 -7.71
C GLN A 280 14.49 10.86 -8.43
N ILE A 281 13.17 10.72 -8.58
CA ILE A 281 12.33 11.76 -9.18
C ILE A 281 12.43 13.07 -8.38
N VAL A 282 12.30 12.99 -7.06
CA VAL A 282 12.39 14.17 -6.17
C VAL A 282 13.77 14.84 -6.25
N LEU A 283 14.86 14.06 -6.23
CA LEU A 283 16.21 14.61 -6.27
C LEU A 283 16.55 15.27 -7.62
N ILE A 284 16.05 14.73 -8.73
CA ILE A 284 16.27 15.31 -10.06
C ILE A 284 15.47 16.59 -10.23
N GLU A 285 14.26 16.64 -9.67
CA GLU A 285 13.48 17.86 -9.59
C GLU A 285 14.23 18.92 -8.79
N ASP A 286 14.82 18.61 -7.64
CA ASP A 286 15.55 19.61 -6.86
C ASP A 286 16.78 20.18 -7.60
N ALA A 287 17.54 19.37 -8.33
CA ALA A 287 18.69 19.88 -9.08
C ALA A 287 18.31 20.92 -10.16
N LYS A 288 17.10 20.79 -10.73
CA LYS A 288 16.63 21.65 -11.84
C LYS A 288 15.68 22.75 -11.35
N GLN A 289 14.76 22.41 -10.44
CA GLN A 289 13.78 23.29 -9.84
C GLN A 289 14.31 24.07 -8.63
N VAL A 290 15.32 23.68 -7.86
CA VAL A 290 15.84 24.57 -6.79
C VAL A 290 16.27 25.91 -7.37
N SER A 291 16.80 25.92 -8.60
CA SER A 291 17.07 27.14 -9.37
C SER A 291 15.77 27.93 -9.67
N GLU A 292 14.75 27.28 -10.22
CA GLU A 292 13.50 27.94 -10.67
C GLU A 292 12.52 28.27 -9.54
N ARG A 293 12.39 27.42 -8.53
CA ARG A 293 11.58 27.62 -7.31
C ARG A 293 12.15 28.75 -6.47
N HIS A 294 13.48 28.90 -6.34
CA HIS A 294 14.06 30.10 -5.71
C HIS A 294 13.73 31.37 -6.51
N ILE A 295 13.65 31.29 -7.84
CA ILE A 295 13.27 32.42 -8.68
C ILE A 295 11.78 32.74 -8.53
N LEU A 296 10.89 31.74 -8.54
CA LEU A 296 9.45 31.92 -8.39
C LEU A 296 9.07 32.36 -6.97
N LEU A 297 9.64 31.76 -5.92
CA LEU A 297 9.41 32.19 -4.55
C LEU A 297 9.96 33.60 -4.28
N ARG A 298 11.07 34.02 -4.92
CA ARG A 298 11.51 35.42 -4.90
C ARG A 298 10.54 36.36 -5.61
N LYS A 299 9.93 35.93 -6.71
CA LYS A 299 8.91 36.73 -7.43
C LYS A 299 7.63 36.86 -6.60
N PHE A 300 7.16 35.77 -5.99
CA PHE A 300 6.01 35.80 -5.09
C PHE A 300 6.27 36.59 -3.80
N SER A 301 7.45 36.47 -3.19
CA SER A 301 7.83 37.27 -2.01
C SER A 301 7.96 38.77 -2.31
N LYS A 302 8.53 39.14 -3.46
CA LYS A 302 8.58 40.54 -3.91
C LYS A 302 7.21 41.09 -4.30
N GLY A 303 6.35 40.27 -4.91
CA GLY A 303 4.96 40.63 -5.22
C GLY A 303 4.12 40.84 -3.96
N ALA A 304 4.22 39.92 -2.99
CA ALA A 304 3.51 40.02 -1.71
C ALA A 304 3.97 41.24 -0.87
N SER A 305 5.25 41.62 -0.95
CA SER A 305 5.75 42.83 -0.28
C SER A 305 5.39 44.14 -1.01
N GLY A 306 5.00 44.07 -2.28
CA GLY A 306 4.49 45.21 -3.06
C GLY A 306 2.97 45.40 -2.92
N MET A 307 2.21 44.31 -2.73
CA MET A 307 0.75 44.36 -2.58
C MET A 307 0.26 44.75 -1.19
N ALA A 308 1.13 44.83 -0.18
CA ALA A 308 0.77 45.37 1.14
C ALA A 308 0.50 46.89 1.14
N GLY A 309 0.59 47.56 -0.01
CA GLY A 309 0.31 48.99 -0.18
C GLY A 309 -0.80 49.34 -1.19
N GLU A 310 -1.40 48.36 -1.87
CA GLU A 310 -2.39 48.63 -2.93
C GLU A 310 -3.61 47.70 -2.75
N GLU A 311 -4.71 48.30 -2.27
CA GLU A 311 -6.03 47.69 -2.09
C GLU A 311 -6.56 47.31 -3.48
N LEU A 312 -6.56 46.01 -3.80
CA LEU A 312 -6.89 45.50 -5.13
C LEU A 312 -8.21 44.73 -5.09
N ASP A 313 -9.15 45.16 -5.95
CA ASP A 313 -10.39 44.47 -6.28
C ASP A 313 -10.12 43.04 -6.78
N LEU A 314 -10.81 42.08 -6.17
CA LEU A 314 -10.71 40.65 -6.46
C LEU A 314 -11.49 40.30 -7.74
N GLU A 315 -10.82 40.26 -8.88
CA GLU A 315 -11.14 39.27 -9.92
C GLU A 315 -10.22 38.07 -9.74
N GLU A 316 -10.77 36.85 -9.82
CA GLU A 316 -10.05 35.57 -9.77
C GLU A 316 -9.52 35.18 -11.17
N PRO A 317 -8.19 35.07 -11.38
CA PRO A 317 -7.65 34.29 -12.48
C PRO A 317 -6.43 33.49 -11.99
N CYS A 318 -6.63 32.27 -11.50
CA CYS A 318 -5.47 31.41 -11.21
C CYS A 318 -5.72 29.90 -11.36
N LEU A 319 -6.97 29.44 -11.50
CA LEU A 319 -7.26 28.02 -11.76
C LEU A 319 -7.68 27.75 -13.21
N GLN A 320 -8.18 28.76 -13.91
CA GLN A 320 -8.62 28.65 -15.31
C GLN A 320 -7.42 28.60 -16.28
N ASP A 321 -6.36 29.36 -16.01
CA ASP A 321 -5.13 29.37 -16.84
C ASP A 321 -4.32 28.06 -16.78
N LEU A 322 -4.51 27.25 -15.74
CA LEU A 322 -3.87 25.93 -15.64
C LEU A 322 -4.63 24.84 -16.44
N LEU A 323 -5.87 25.13 -16.86
CA LEU A 323 -6.75 24.19 -17.56
C LEU A 323 -6.98 24.56 -19.04
N ASP A 324 -6.89 25.84 -19.40
CA ASP A 324 -7.12 26.32 -20.77
C ASP A 324 -5.84 26.56 -21.61
N GLY A 325 -4.66 26.19 -21.07
CA GLY A 325 -3.37 26.28 -21.76
C GLY A 325 -3.15 25.24 -22.86
N GLY A 326 -3.72 25.48 -24.04
CA GLY A 326 -3.31 24.84 -25.27
C GLY A 326 -1.85 25.12 -25.60
N GLY A 327 -1.06 24.06 -25.78
CA GLY A 327 0.17 24.08 -26.58
C GLY A 327 1.37 24.85 -26.02
N ASP A 328 1.94 24.42 -24.88
CA ASP A 328 3.33 24.73 -24.53
C ASP A 328 4.03 23.49 -23.92
N PRO A 329 5.22 23.05 -24.39
CA PRO A 329 5.82 21.77 -24.04
C PRO A 329 6.60 21.78 -22.71
N ALA A 330 6.16 22.56 -21.72
CA ALA A 330 6.90 22.81 -20.48
C ALA A 330 6.51 21.92 -19.28
N LEU A 331 6.04 20.69 -19.52
CA LEU A 331 6.21 19.62 -18.54
C LEU A 331 7.56 18.96 -18.82
N PRO A 332 8.46 18.80 -17.83
CA PRO A 332 9.77 18.21 -18.06
C PRO A 332 9.57 16.83 -18.67
N ASN A 333 10.13 16.67 -19.87
CA ASN A 333 10.06 15.47 -20.68
C ASN A 333 10.51 14.26 -19.84
N ALA A 334 9.55 13.52 -19.28
CA ALA A 334 9.80 12.28 -18.55
C ALA A 334 10.61 11.29 -19.40
N HIS A 335 10.51 11.44 -20.73
CA HIS A 335 11.28 10.78 -21.77
C HIS A 335 12.82 10.74 -21.56
N ASN A 336 13.42 11.70 -20.84
CA ASN A 336 14.87 11.69 -20.55
C ASN A 336 15.24 10.95 -19.25
N LEU A 337 14.27 10.61 -18.39
CA LEU A 337 14.49 9.91 -17.11
C LEU A 337 14.58 8.38 -17.27
N LEU A 338 14.03 7.81 -18.34
CA LEU A 338 14.04 6.36 -18.59
C LEU A 338 15.17 5.88 -19.54
N ARG A 339 16.01 6.78 -20.05
CA ARG A 339 17.28 6.44 -20.68
C ARG A 339 18.38 6.57 -19.63
N GLY A 340 18.56 5.53 -18.84
CA GLY A 340 19.81 5.37 -18.09
C GLY A 340 20.91 5.01 -19.07
N ASP A 341 21.60 6.04 -19.57
CA ASP A 341 22.99 5.94 -20.00
C ASP A 341 23.90 6.37 -18.84
#